data_AF-A0A7V2XFS0-F1
#
_entry.id   AF-A0A7V2XFS0-F1
#
_cell.length_a   1.000
_cell.length_b   1.000
_cell.length_c   1.000
_cell.angle_alpha   90.00
_cell.angle_beta   90.00
_cell.angle_gamma   90.00
#
_symmetry.space_group_name_H-M   'P 1'
#
loop_
_entity.id
_entity.type
_entity.pdbx_description
1 polymer ?
#
loop_
_entity_poly.entity_id
_entity_poly.type
_entity_poly.pdbx_seq_one_letter_code
_entity_poly.pdbx_strand_id
1 'polypeptide(L)'
;RQEEYGKLVVLLARMNPDLAMGDELLKKTGAGNLFMVFGEPDLKVTKQKDGKLTVEIRGVDVYDPTTGEVRSNSTDDIACWFIDTDYNGESFFVRHAYFTGADRPYEKLQRALRAEIDEAAWADLYSTTSRPFDPPETGKIAVKVINHYGDEVLRVYEV
;
A
#
# COMPACT_ATOMS: atom_id res chain seq x y z
N ARG A 1 -1.87 -20.38 9.77
CA ARG A 1 -2.92 -20.66 10.77
C ARG A 1 -3.09 -19.35 11.53
N GLN A 2 -4.22 -18.67 11.35
CA GLN A 2 -4.51 -17.43 12.09
C GLN A 2 -4.81 -17.85 13.53
N GLU A 3 -4.08 -17.32 14.49
CA GLU A 3 -4.32 -17.61 15.90
C GLU A 3 -4.85 -16.33 16.57
N GLU A 4 -5.97 -16.47 17.28
CA GLU A 4 -6.59 -15.37 18.00
C GLU A 4 -6.05 -15.35 19.43
N TYR A 5 -5.24 -14.35 19.74
CA TYR A 5 -4.83 -14.07 21.12
C TYR A 5 -5.83 -13.09 21.74
N GLY A 6 -6.96 -13.62 22.20
CA GLY A 6 -8.06 -12.82 22.74
C GLY A 6 -8.73 -11.98 21.66
N LYS A 7 -8.64 -10.65 21.73
CA LYS A 7 -9.19 -9.73 20.72
C LYS A 7 -8.20 -9.38 19.60
N LEU A 8 -6.94 -9.79 19.72
CA LEU A 8 -5.91 -9.50 18.73
C LEU A 8 -5.84 -10.63 17.69
N VAL A 9 -5.96 -10.25 16.43
CA VAL A 9 -5.66 -11.12 15.30
C VAL A 9 -4.15 -11.21 15.15
N VAL A 10 -3.59 -12.42 15.30
CA VAL A 10 -2.17 -12.67 15.10
C VAL A 10 -1.96 -13.47 13.83
N LEU A 11 -1.18 -12.91 12.91
CA LEU A 11 -0.74 -13.57 11.69
C LEU A 11 0.63 -14.22 11.95
N LEU A 12 0.64 -15.54 12.09
CA LEU A 12 1.88 -16.31 12.22
C LEU A 12 2.56 -16.43 10.85
N ALA A 13 3.60 -15.62 10.63
CA ALA A 13 4.48 -15.75 9.47
C ALA A 13 5.61 -16.74 9.77
N ARG A 14 5.78 -17.76 8.91
CA ARG A 14 6.89 -18.72 9.01
C ARG A 14 8.02 -18.25 8.10
N MET A 15 9.03 -17.62 8.69
CA MET A 15 10.19 -17.13 7.97
C MET A 15 11.28 -18.20 7.92
N ASN A 16 12.01 -18.29 6.80
CA ASN A 16 13.17 -19.18 6.70
C ASN A 16 14.25 -18.67 7.68
N PRO A 17 14.78 -19.49 8.62
CA PRO A 17 15.84 -19.08 9.53
C PRO A 17 17.10 -18.54 8.83
N ASP A 18 17.34 -18.90 7.57
CA ASP A 18 18.44 -18.35 6.76
C ASP A 18 18.33 -16.82 6.57
N LEU A 19 17.13 -16.25 6.72
CA LEU A 19 16.87 -14.81 6.66
C LEU A 19 17.45 -14.06 7.87
N ALA A 20 17.55 -14.73 9.02
CA ALA A 20 18.16 -14.16 10.22
C ALA A 20 19.71 -14.16 10.14
N MET A 21 20.30 -14.87 9.16
CA MET A 21 21.75 -14.85 8.88
C MET A 21 22.12 -13.80 7.81
N GLY A 22 21.30 -12.76 7.66
CA GLY A 22 21.47 -11.71 6.64
C GLY A 22 22.81 -10.97 6.71
N ASP A 23 23.47 -10.94 7.88
CA ASP A 23 24.79 -10.35 8.04
C ASP A 23 25.95 -11.23 7.53
N GLU A 24 25.77 -12.55 7.41
CA GLU A 24 26.83 -13.51 7.04
C GLU A 24 26.65 -14.14 5.65
N LEU A 25 25.41 -14.37 5.20
CA LEU A 25 25.12 -15.13 3.96
C LEU A 25 24.55 -14.28 2.81
N LEU A 26 23.93 -13.14 3.10
CA LEU A 26 23.37 -12.25 2.08
C LEU A 26 24.35 -11.11 1.79
N LYS A 27 24.62 -10.85 0.50
CA LYS A 27 25.43 -9.70 0.12
C LYS A 27 24.73 -8.42 0.58
N LYS A 28 25.43 -7.57 1.33
CA LYS A 28 25.04 -6.18 1.70
C LYS A 28 24.99 -5.22 0.51
N THR A 29 24.69 -5.72 -0.67
CA THR A 29 24.27 -4.88 -1.79
C THR A 29 22.82 -4.54 -1.50
N GLY A 30 22.49 -3.30 -1.14
CA GLY A 30 21.12 -2.84 -0.80
C GLY A 30 20.02 -3.11 -1.86
N ALA A 31 20.34 -3.82 -2.93
CA ALA A 31 19.46 -4.44 -3.90
C ALA A 31 18.84 -5.79 -3.45
N GLY A 32 19.12 -6.26 -2.23
CA GLY A 32 18.91 -7.66 -1.82
C GLY A 32 17.93 -7.95 -0.69
N ASN A 33 17.11 -7.00 -0.23
CA ASN A 33 16.13 -7.29 0.84
C ASN A 33 14.82 -7.86 0.25
N LEU A 34 14.93 -9.03 -0.40
CA LEU A 34 13.85 -9.83 -0.99
C LEU A 34 12.83 -10.39 0.03
N PHE A 35 12.95 -10.03 1.31
CA PHE A 35 12.24 -10.71 2.41
C PHE A 35 11.65 -9.76 3.45
N MET A 36 11.53 -8.46 3.13
CA MET A 36 10.80 -7.54 4.01
C MET A 36 9.34 -7.97 4.12
N VAL A 37 8.81 -7.95 5.35
CA VAL A 37 7.43 -8.33 5.62
C VAL A 37 6.60 -7.06 5.77
N PHE A 38 5.58 -6.93 4.95
CA PHE A 38 4.69 -5.77 4.96
C PHE A 38 3.42 -6.10 5.75
N GLY A 39 3.06 -5.19 6.66
CA GLY A 39 1.84 -5.25 7.44
C GLY A 39 0.61 -4.82 6.64
N GLU A 40 -0.54 -4.84 7.30
CA GLU A 40 -1.76 -4.26 6.74
C GLU A 40 -1.62 -2.74 6.64
N PRO A 41 -2.10 -2.10 5.58
CA PRO A 41 -2.07 -0.64 5.48
C PRO A 41 -2.99 0.02 6.51
N ASP A 42 -2.52 1.08 7.17
CA ASP A 42 -3.36 1.92 8.02
C ASP A 42 -4.12 2.92 7.14
N LEU A 43 -5.45 2.85 7.20
CA LEU A 43 -6.36 3.61 6.35
C LEU A 43 -7.44 4.26 7.21
N LYS A 44 -7.73 5.53 6.90
CA LYS A 44 -8.82 6.28 7.50
C LYS A 44 -9.86 6.60 6.45
N VAL A 45 -11.06 6.03 6.60
CA VAL A 45 -12.22 6.37 5.79
C VAL A 45 -13.01 7.48 6.49
N THR A 46 -13.26 8.58 5.79
CA THR A 46 -14.01 9.73 6.32
C THR A 46 -15.21 10.01 5.42
N LYS A 47 -16.40 10.14 6.02
CA LYS A 47 -17.60 10.60 5.33
C LYS A 47 -17.66 12.13 5.34
N GLN A 48 -17.73 12.74 4.17
CA GLN A 48 -17.85 14.17 3.99
C GLN A 48 -19.29 14.66 4.22
N LYS A 49 -19.45 15.97 4.35
CA LYS A 49 -20.75 16.62 4.62
C LYS A 49 -21.75 16.43 3.48
N ASP A 50 -21.28 16.26 2.26
CA ASP A 50 -22.07 16.01 1.05
C ASP A 50 -22.48 14.53 0.90
N GLY A 51 -22.07 13.66 1.82
CA GLY A 51 -22.38 12.23 1.82
C GLY A 51 -21.34 11.36 1.11
N LYS A 52 -20.34 11.95 0.47
CA LYS A 52 -19.24 11.23 -0.20
C LYS A 52 -18.24 10.67 0.80
N LEU A 53 -17.48 9.67 0.37
CA LEU A 53 -16.39 9.05 1.12
C LEU A 53 -15.04 9.57 0.63
N THR A 54 -14.07 9.58 1.54
CA THR A 54 -12.67 9.87 1.27
C THR A 54 -11.81 8.90 2.06
N VAL A 55 -10.76 8.39 1.43
CA VAL A 55 -9.82 7.45 2.06
C VAL A 55 -8.46 8.13 2.17
N GLU A 56 -7.89 8.10 3.36
CA GLU A 56 -6.53 8.58 3.63
C GLU A 56 -5.66 7.37 4.01
N ILE A 57 -4.56 7.15 3.28
CA ILE A 57 -3.53 6.19 3.65
C ILE A 57 -2.52 6.84 4.58
N ARG A 58 -2.33 6.23 5.74
CA ARG A 58 -1.42 6.72 6.78
C ARG A 58 -0.05 6.07 6.72
N GLY A 59 0.02 4.90 6.09
CA GLY A 59 1.26 4.19 5.84
C GLY A 59 1.08 2.69 5.90
N VAL A 60 2.20 1.99 5.87
CA VAL A 60 2.29 0.55 6.05
C VAL A 60 3.41 0.26 7.05
N ASP A 61 3.23 -0.78 7.86
CA ASP A 61 4.31 -1.30 8.70
C ASP A 61 5.25 -2.17 7.85
N VAL A 62 6.56 -1.95 7.97
CA VAL A 62 7.59 -2.72 7.28
C VAL A 62 8.49 -3.36 8.32
N TYR A 63 8.53 -4.69 8.34
CA TYR A 63 9.47 -5.44 9.15
C TYR A 63 10.68 -5.85 8.31
N ASP A 64 11.86 -5.42 8.75
CA ASP A 64 13.13 -5.82 8.17
C ASP A 64 13.68 -7.02 8.97
N PRO A 65 13.69 -8.24 8.41
CA PRO A 65 14.18 -9.41 9.13
C PRO A 65 15.69 -9.41 9.34
N THR A 66 16.44 -8.58 8.63
CA THR A 66 17.90 -8.52 8.76
C THR A 66 18.33 -7.68 9.95
N THR A 67 17.60 -6.60 10.26
CA THR A 67 17.85 -5.75 11.44
C THR A 67 16.96 -6.11 12.62
N GLY A 68 15.84 -6.81 12.38
CA GLY A 68 14.81 -7.07 13.38
C GLY A 68 13.97 -5.84 13.72
N GLU A 69 14.09 -4.75 12.95
CA GLU A 69 13.36 -3.51 13.18
C GLU A 69 12.00 -3.51 12.47
N VAL A 70 10.99 -3.00 13.17
CA VAL A 70 9.70 -2.64 12.59
C VAL A 70 9.69 -1.14 12.36
N ARG A 71 9.61 -0.73 11.10
CA ARG A 71 9.40 0.66 10.69
C ARG A 71 7.90 0.87 10.50
N SER A 72 7.29 1.68 11.35
CA SER A 72 5.83 1.85 11.34
C SER A 72 5.35 3.06 10.57
N ASN A 73 4.20 2.90 9.91
CA ASN A 73 3.35 3.98 9.42
C ASN A 73 4.05 5.06 8.57
N SER A 74 4.91 4.64 7.64
CA SER A 74 5.44 5.55 6.61
C SER A 74 4.69 5.39 5.30
N THR A 75 4.42 6.50 4.62
CA THR A 75 3.94 6.53 3.23
C THR A 75 5.08 6.51 2.22
N ASP A 76 6.33 6.70 2.67
CA ASP A 76 7.50 6.78 1.79
C ASP A 76 7.84 5.42 1.16
N ASP A 77 7.57 4.34 1.89
CA ASP A 77 7.78 2.95 1.44
C ASP A 77 6.67 2.46 0.48
N ILE A 78 5.64 3.27 0.27
CA ILE A 78 4.56 2.99 -0.67
C ILE A 78 4.96 3.56 -2.04
N ALA A 79 4.98 2.71 -3.06
CA ALA A 79 5.18 3.15 -4.43
C ALA A 79 3.88 3.69 -5.00
N CYS A 80 2.80 2.90 -4.88
CA CYS A 80 1.47 3.28 -5.28
C CYS A 80 0.40 2.59 -4.45
N TRP A 81 -0.79 3.18 -4.46
CA TRP A 81 -1.97 2.59 -3.86
C TRP A 81 -3.20 2.82 -4.75
N PHE A 82 -4.07 1.83 -4.75
CA PHE A 82 -5.24 1.75 -5.61
C PHE A 82 -6.48 1.54 -4.75
N ILE A 83 -7.59 2.13 -5.20
CA ILE A 83 -8.88 1.96 -4.55
C ILE A 83 -9.86 1.36 -5.56
N ASP A 84 -10.46 0.26 -5.15
CA ASP A 84 -11.72 -0.21 -5.67
C ASP A 84 -12.84 0.38 -4.80
N THR A 85 -13.55 1.37 -5.34
CA THR A 85 -14.61 2.11 -4.64
C THR A 85 -15.94 1.37 -4.58
N ASP A 86 -16.08 0.21 -5.22
CA ASP A 86 -17.31 -0.59 -5.27
C ASP A 86 -16.92 -2.07 -5.47
N TYR A 87 -16.31 -2.62 -4.42
CA TYR A 87 -15.71 -3.94 -4.45
C TYR A 87 -16.79 -5.00 -4.28
N ASN A 88 -16.86 -5.95 -5.21
CA ASN A 88 -17.89 -6.99 -5.23
C ASN A 88 -17.51 -8.26 -4.45
N GLY A 89 -16.27 -8.36 -3.94
CA GLY A 89 -15.76 -9.53 -3.24
C GLY A 89 -14.99 -10.53 -4.11
N GLU A 90 -15.02 -10.38 -5.44
CA GLU A 90 -14.45 -11.37 -6.36
C GLU A 90 -13.25 -10.83 -7.15
N SER A 91 -13.35 -9.60 -7.65
CA SER A 91 -12.36 -9.01 -8.54
C SER A 91 -12.05 -7.58 -8.13
N PHE A 92 -10.77 -7.24 -8.13
CA PHE A 92 -10.30 -5.90 -7.80
C PHE A 92 -10.22 -5.06 -9.07
N PHE A 93 -11.00 -3.98 -9.13
CA PHE A 93 -10.96 -3.01 -10.21
C PHE A 93 -10.31 -1.72 -9.73
N VAL A 94 -9.21 -1.33 -10.37
CA VAL A 94 -8.55 -0.04 -10.11
C VAL A 94 -9.46 1.07 -10.60
N ARG A 95 -10.21 1.69 -9.68
CA ARG A 95 -11.07 2.84 -9.98
C ARG A 95 -10.35 4.15 -9.67
N HIS A 96 -9.60 4.19 -8.56
CA HIS A 96 -8.66 5.27 -8.25
C HIS A 96 -7.22 4.74 -8.13
N ALA A 97 -6.25 5.59 -8.47
CA ALA A 97 -4.83 5.31 -8.35
C ALA A 97 -4.06 6.53 -7.85
N TYR A 98 -3.09 6.29 -6.97
CA TYR A 98 -2.30 7.32 -6.32
C TYR A 98 -0.87 6.85 -6.05
N PHE A 99 0.04 7.80 -5.86
CA PHE A 99 1.47 7.59 -5.66
C PHE A 99 1.98 8.41 -4.49
N THR A 100 2.93 7.85 -3.73
CA THR A 100 3.53 8.52 -2.55
C THR A 100 5.05 8.50 -2.56
N GLY A 101 5.66 7.73 -3.48
CA GLY A 101 7.11 7.52 -3.55
C GLY A 101 7.95 8.77 -3.83
N ALA A 102 9.08 8.88 -3.13
CA ALA A 102 9.99 10.03 -3.14
C ALA A 102 10.76 10.26 -4.47
N ASP A 103 10.92 9.24 -5.31
CA ASP A 103 11.91 9.27 -6.41
C ASP A 103 11.34 9.65 -7.78
N ARG A 104 10.15 10.29 -7.80
CA ARG A 104 9.42 10.69 -9.02
C ARG A 104 9.55 9.67 -10.18
N PRO A 105 9.25 8.38 -9.96
CA PRO A 105 9.50 7.31 -10.93
C PRO A 105 8.80 7.55 -12.29
N TYR A 106 7.82 8.45 -12.32
CA TYR A 106 7.03 8.82 -13.47
C TYR A 106 7.59 9.94 -14.35
N GLU A 107 8.66 10.67 -13.96
CA GLU A 107 9.39 11.51 -14.94
C GLU A 107 9.96 10.61 -16.06
N LYS A 108 10.37 9.38 -15.70
CA LYS A 108 10.77 8.34 -16.66
C LYS A 108 9.56 7.84 -17.46
N LEU A 109 8.39 7.68 -16.84
CA LEU A 109 7.18 7.24 -17.52
C LEU A 109 6.63 8.29 -18.50
N GLN A 110 6.60 9.57 -18.12
CA GLN A 110 6.24 10.70 -18.99
C GLN A 110 7.15 10.73 -20.23
N ARG A 111 8.47 10.61 -20.03
CA ARG A 111 9.44 10.51 -21.13
C ARG A 111 9.19 9.29 -22.03
N ALA A 112 8.81 8.16 -21.44
CA ALA A 112 8.54 6.92 -22.19
C ALA A 112 7.23 6.99 -23.00
N LEU A 113 6.17 7.57 -22.42
CA LEU A 113 4.84 7.66 -23.04
C LEU A 113 4.77 8.72 -24.14
N ARG A 114 5.72 9.68 -24.20
CA ARG A 114 5.77 10.77 -25.19
C ARG A 114 4.43 11.51 -25.36
N ALA A 115 3.62 11.55 -24.31
CA ALA A 115 2.33 12.21 -24.29
C ALA A 115 2.40 13.45 -23.40
N GLU A 116 1.66 14.50 -23.76
CA GLU A 116 1.40 15.61 -22.85
C GLU A 116 0.51 15.11 -21.72
N ILE A 117 1.10 14.96 -20.54
CA ILE A 117 0.37 14.66 -19.31
C ILE A 117 -0.08 16.01 -18.74
N ASP A 118 -1.37 16.16 -18.46
CA ASP A 118 -1.91 17.32 -17.72
C ASP A 118 -1.26 17.37 -16.33
N GLU A 119 -0.45 18.41 -16.10
CA GLU A 119 0.32 18.58 -14.85
C GLU A 119 -0.57 18.70 -13.62
N ALA A 120 -1.78 19.26 -13.75
CA ALA A 120 -2.72 19.41 -12.65
C ALA A 120 -3.37 18.07 -12.30
N ALA A 121 -3.80 17.31 -13.31
CA ALA A 121 -4.28 15.95 -13.11
C ALA A 121 -3.18 15.03 -12.55
N TRP A 122 -1.92 15.32 -12.87
CA TRP A 122 -0.75 14.59 -12.40
C TRP A 122 -0.43 14.86 -10.93
N ALA A 123 -0.46 16.13 -10.51
CA ALA A 123 -0.25 16.51 -9.12
C ALA A 123 -1.32 15.89 -8.18
N ASP A 124 -2.54 15.74 -8.67
CA ASP A 124 -3.65 15.11 -7.93
C ASP A 124 -3.44 13.60 -7.68
N LEU A 125 -2.62 12.92 -8.50
CA LEU A 125 -2.26 11.52 -8.29
C LEU A 125 -1.19 11.36 -7.19
N TYR A 126 -0.41 12.40 -6.89
CA TYR A 126 0.55 12.40 -5.78
C TYR A 126 -0.12 12.79 -4.47
N SER A 127 -0.94 11.88 -3.96
CA SER A 127 -1.71 12.13 -2.75
C SER A 127 -1.79 10.88 -1.88
N THR A 128 -1.75 11.11 -0.57
CA THR A 128 -2.10 10.12 0.45
C THR A 128 -3.60 10.12 0.72
N THR A 129 -4.35 11.05 0.15
CA THR A 129 -5.80 11.19 0.32
C THR A 129 -6.51 11.08 -1.01
N SER A 130 -7.55 10.25 -1.08
CA SER A 130 -8.31 10.07 -2.30
C SER A 130 -9.14 11.29 -2.66
N ARG A 131 -9.48 11.40 -3.94
CA ARG A 131 -10.64 12.20 -4.35
C ARG A 131 -11.91 11.67 -3.69
N PRO A 132 -12.91 12.54 -3.43
CA PRO A 132 -14.20 12.10 -2.91
C PRO A 132 -14.95 11.21 -3.91
N PHE A 133 -15.56 10.12 -3.44
CA PHE A 133 -16.37 9.22 -4.27
C PHE A 133 -17.68 8.85 -3.55
N ASP A 134 -18.68 8.43 -4.32
CA ASP A 134 -19.97 8.02 -3.76
C ASP A 134 -19.84 6.69 -2.99
N PRO A 135 -20.58 6.49 -1.89
CA PRO A 135 -20.56 5.23 -1.16
C PRO A 135 -20.87 4.03 -2.07
N PRO A 136 -20.16 2.90 -1.94
CA PRO A 136 -20.39 1.70 -2.74
C PRO A 136 -21.80 1.15 -2.56
N GLU A 137 -22.40 0.63 -3.63
CA GLU A 137 -23.66 -0.10 -3.54
C GLU A 137 -23.48 -1.43 -2.79
N THR A 138 -22.29 -2.02 -2.90
CA THR A 138 -21.93 -3.26 -2.18
C THR A 138 -21.67 -3.04 -0.69
N GLY A 139 -21.55 -1.78 -0.24
CA GLY A 139 -21.12 -1.43 1.13
C GLY A 139 -19.65 -1.72 1.41
N LYS A 140 -18.85 -2.04 0.37
CA LYS A 140 -17.45 -2.44 0.52
C LYS A 140 -16.53 -1.68 -0.43
N ILE A 141 -15.38 -1.28 0.11
CA ILE A 141 -14.25 -0.82 -0.69
C ILE A 141 -13.07 -1.76 -0.49
N ALA A 142 -12.18 -1.82 -1.47
CA ALA A 142 -10.91 -2.49 -1.32
C ALA A 142 -9.77 -1.54 -1.65
N VAL A 143 -8.70 -1.60 -0.85
CA VAL A 143 -7.50 -0.80 -1.05
C VAL A 143 -6.33 -1.76 -1.25
N LYS A 144 -5.64 -1.59 -2.37
CA LYS A 144 -4.41 -2.31 -2.69
C LYS A 144 -3.23 -1.37 -2.58
N VAL A 145 -2.20 -1.78 -1.87
CA VAL A 145 -0.95 -1.03 -1.69
C VAL A 145 0.19 -1.83 -2.30
N ILE A 146 1.04 -1.17 -3.06
CA ILE A 146 2.22 -1.76 -3.68
C ILE A 146 3.45 -0.95 -3.26
N ASN A 147 4.49 -1.65 -2.82
CA ASN A 147 5.76 -1.04 -2.42
C ASN A 147 6.72 -0.86 -3.62
N HIS A 148 7.91 -0.31 -3.37
CA HIS A 148 8.96 -0.14 -4.40
C HIS A 148 9.59 -1.44 -4.89
N TYR A 149 9.37 -2.55 -4.19
CA TYR A 149 9.91 -3.87 -4.50
C TYR A 149 8.92 -4.76 -5.29
N GLY A 150 7.68 -4.30 -5.45
CA GLY A 150 6.61 -4.99 -6.15
C GLY A 150 5.74 -5.89 -5.27
N ASP A 151 5.92 -5.89 -3.95
CA ASP A 151 5.01 -6.60 -3.04
C ASP A 151 3.68 -5.89 -2.95
N GLU A 152 2.59 -6.67 -2.91
CA GLU A 152 1.24 -6.17 -2.81
C GLU A 152 0.54 -6.61 -1.52
N VAL A 153 -0.23 -5.68 -0.93
CA VAL A 153 -1.15 -5.98 0.17
C VAL A 153 -2.52 -5.43 -0.20
N LEU A 154 -3.56 -6.27 -0.07
CA LEU A 154 -4.95 -5.89 -0.29
C LEU A 154 -5.71 -5.91 1.04
N ARG A 155 -6.46 -4.85 1.31
CA ARG A 155 -7.37 -4.78 2.46
C ARG A 155 -8.76 -4.34 2.03
N VAL A 156 -9.77 -5.05 2.53
CA VAL A 156 -11.20 -4.75 2.30
C VAL A 156 -11.77 -4.05 3.53
N TYR A 157 -12.59 -3.03 3.31
CA TYR A 157 -13.29 -2.28 4.35
C TYR A 157 -14.78 -2.27 4.07
N GLU A 158 -15.56 -2.40 5.13
CA GLU A 158 -17.00 -2.13 5.12
C GLU A 158 -17.21 -0.65 5.47
N VAL A 159 -18.05 0.04 4.69
CA VAL A 159 -18.23 1.51 4.76
C VAL A 159 -19.69 1.94 4.84
#